data_AF-A0A7C8MLQ8-F1
#
_entry.id   AF-A0A7C8MLQ8-F1
#
_cell.length_a   1.000
_cell.length_b   1.000
_cell.length_c   1.000
_cell.angle_alpha   90.00
_cell.angle_beta   90.00
_cell.angle_gamma   90.00
#
_symmetry.space_group_name_H-M   'P 1'
#
loop_
_entity.id
_entity.type
_entity.pdbx_description
1 polymer ?
#
loop_
_entity_poly.entity_id
_entity_poly.type
_entity_poly.pdbx_seq_one_letter_code
_entity_poly.pdbx_strand_id
1 'polypeptide(L)'
;MRGAAIPPSLTALQPLATITRTSLSSSRQAINGIISSGARHASTVEHSSVLPPELIEPGVILRGYSGKEYTIQNVLQDRQNRQVYLARADEKMFVLKNLFEKDYNYSLPLQLRFNRSPYLRALRDTIPEQNMFVNEYLTDHLLNFAFKDVPLATHKRILRDTLRGLATLHSQNIAHLDVKANNIMVDYRETPEGIVVDRVQLSDLEDSTHIPPGQALSGLQVGNQLWRSPEAHVQGAVGKPSDIFSLAIVFIFLRLRSVIFLHEGNSKIDPTTDILTRQISYFANWNDFDGFLKYLGRRHPWASDFRRIADSFDKSNPRRPFALWKSDLLDADFKDLIGKMTNFDPRKRLTAEEALNHPWFADATDD
;
A
#
# COMPACT_ATOMS: atom_id res chain seq x y z
N MET A 1 -42.18 27.77 -16.18
CA MET A 1 -42.38 26.63 -17.10
C MET A 1 -41.23 26.66 -18.10
N ARG A 2 -40.36 25.68 -18.35
CA ARG A 2 -40.04 24.33 -17.84
C ARG A 2 -38.48 24.32 -17.88
N GLY A 3 -37.72 23.98 -16.84
CA GLY A 3 -37.76 22.70 -16.13
C GLY A 3 -36.99 21.64 -16.92
N ALA A 4 -35.68 21.80 -17.13
CA ALA A 4 -34.81 20.72 -17.61
C ALA A 4 -34.13 20.10 -16.39
N ALA A 5 -34.57 18.89 -16.03
CA ALA A 5 -34.07 18.13 -14.92
C ALA A 5 -32.60 17.76 -15.13
N ILE A 6 -31.78 18.10 -14.14
CA ILE A 6 -30.42 17.59 -14.00
C ILE A 6 -30.53 16.08 -13.73
N PRO A 7 -29.92 15.20 -14.52
CA PRO A 7 -29.91 13.77 -14.21
C PRO A 7 -29.08 13.54 -12.94
N PRO A 8 -29.49 12.64 -12.04
CA PRO A 8 -28.72 12.30 -10.84
C PRO A 8 -27.48 11.51 -11.26
N SER A 9 -26.38 12.19 -11.57
CA SER A 9 -25.10 11.57 -11.86
C SER A 9 -24.35 11.29 -10.55
N LEU A 10 -24.33 10.00 -10.18
CA LEU A 10 -23.40 9.34 -9.25
C LEU A 10 -23.14 10.07 -7.94
N THR A 11 -24.16 10.09 -7.09
CA THR A 11 -23.99 10.32 -5.65
C THR A 11 -23.01 9.31 -5.05
N ALA A 12 -22.17 9.80 -4.14
CA ALA A 12 -21.35 9.00 -3.24
C ALA A 12 -22.13 7.79 -2.71
N LEU A 13 -21.75 6.59 -3.18
CA LEU A 13 -22.19 5.27 -2.72
C LEU A 13 -23.54 5.26 -1.99
N GLN A 14 -24.65 5.28 -2.73
CA GLN A 14 -25.89 4.63 -2.30
C GLN A 14 -26.06 3.32 -3.09
N PRO A 15 -26.67 2.30 -2.48
CA PRO A 15 -26.21 1.52 -1.34
C PRO A 15 -25.20 0.43 -1.79
N LEU A 16 -24.24 0.06 -0.93
CA LEU A 16 -23.51 -1.23 -1.03
C LEU A 16 -24.46 -2.41 -0.72
N ALA A 17 -25.60 -2.47 -1.41
CA ALA A 17 -26.55 -3.57 -1.33
C ALA A 17 -26.33 -4.60 -2.45
N THR A 18 -25.75 -4.21 -3.58
CA THR A 18 -25.35 -5.15 -4.63
C THR A 18 -24.23 -4.57 -5.48
N ILE A 19 -22.98 -4.98 -5.26
CA ILE A 19 -21.91 -4.74 -6.26
C ILE A 19 -22.04 -5.85 -7.29
N THR A 20 -22.61 -5.54 -8.47
CA THR A 20 -22.59 -6.44 -9.63
C THR A 20 -21.36 -6.15 -10.50
N ARG A 21 -20.94 -7.14 -11.32
CA ARG A 21 -19.75 -7.10 -12.20
C ARG A 21 -19.66 -5.87 -13.12
N THR A 22 -20.74 -5.12 -13.33
CA THR A 22 -20.81 -3.96 -14.22
C THR A 22 -20.18 -2.67 -13.66
N SER A 23 -19.86 -2.57 -12.36
CA SER A 23 -19.21 -1.36 -11.77
C SER A 23 -17.68 -1.31 -11.90
N LEU A 24 -17.08 -2.28 -12.60
CA LEU A 24 -15.63 -2.52 -12.61
C LEU A 24 -14.85 -1.63 -13.62
N SER A 25 -15.48 -1.18 -14.70
CA SER A 25 -14.81 -0.40 -15.77
C SER A 25 -14.51 1.04 -15.36
N SER A 26 -15.43 1.71 -14.66
CA SER A 26 -15.28 3.08 -14.16
C SER A 26 -14.17 3.18 -13.11
N SER A 27 -14.05 2.17 -12.25
CA SER A 27 -13.02 2.07 -11.21
C SER A 27 -11.61 2.00 -11.80
N ARG A 28 -11.44 1.29 -12.92
CA ARG A 28 -10.14 1.15 -13.61
C ARG A 28 -9.64 2.48 -14.21
N GLN A 29 -10.53 3.29 -14.80
CA GLN A 29 -10.17 4.60 -15.36
C GLN A 29 -9.82 5.62 -14.26
N ALA A 30 -10.58 5.64 -13.15
CA ALA A 30 -10.27 6.49 -12.00
C ALA A 30 -8.93 6.11 -11.35
N ILE A 31 -8.64 4.81 -11.22
CA ILE A 31 -7.36 4.31 -10.67
C ILE A 31 -6.19 4.65 -11.60
N ASN A 32 -6.35 4.56 -12.92
CA ASN A 32 -5.31 4.99 -13.87
C ASN A 32 -4.96 6.49 -13.74
N GLY A 33 -5.92 7.34 -13.35
CA GLY A 33 -5.66 8.75 -13.02
C GLY A 33 -4.91 8.95 -11.69
N ILE A 34 -5.03 8.02 -10.75
CA ILE A 34 -4.25 8.00 -9.48
C ILE A 34 -2.82 7.52 -9.75
N ILE A 35 -2.64 6.58 -10.69
CA ILE A 35 -1.32 6.12 -11.14
C ILE A 35 -0.47 7.30 -11.58
N SER A 36 -1.04 8.31 -12.27
CA SER A 36 -0.31 9.51 -12.72
C SER A 36 -0.20 10.62 -11.66
N SER A 37 -1.14 10.74 -10.72
CA SER A 37 -1.27 11.88 -9.80
C SER A 37 -0.88 11.61 -8.34
N GLY A 38 -0.38 10.40 -8.01
CA GLY A 38 0.20 10.09 -6.71
C GLY A 38 1.45 10.91 -6.41
N ALA A 39 1.25 12.20 -6.14
CA ALA A 39 2.22 13.09 -5.55
C ALA A 39 2.54 12.53 -4.17
N ARG A 40 3.72 11.92 -4.05
CA ARG A 40 4.39 11.84 -2.76
C ARG A 40 4.44 13.29 -2.27
N HIS A 41 3.66 13.65 -1.25
CA HIS A 41 4.20 14.61 -0.30
C HIS A 41 5.22 13.79 0.47
N ALA A 42 6.39 13.63 -0.13
CA ALA A 42 7.56 13.11 0.57
C ALA A 42 7.67 13.91 1.86
N SER A 43 8.14 13.28 2.93
CA SER A 43 8.58 14.00 4.12
C SER A 43 9.51 15.12 3.64
N THR A 44 9.02 16.36 3.60
CA THR A 44 9.73 17.48 3.00
C THR A 44 10.84 17.90 3.96
N VAL A 45 11.94 17.17 3.92
CA VAL A 45 13.23 17.80 4.10
C VAL A 45 13.58 18.35 2.73
N GLU A 46 13.71 19.67 2.60
CA GLU A 46 14.22 20.30 1.40
C GLU A 46 15.59 19.68 1.07
N HIS A 47 15.64 18.85 0.03
CA HIS A 47 16.90 18.41 -0.53
C HIS A 47 17.42 19.56 -1.39
N SER A 48 18.65 19.98 -1.10
CA SER A 48 19.40 21.04 -1.79
C SER A 48 19.28 20.94 -3.30
N SER A 49 19.32 22.10 -3.96
CA SER A 49 19.28 22.36 -5.40
C SER A 49 20.35 21.60 -6.21
N VAL A 50 20.20 20.29 -6.32
CA VAL A 50 20.95 19.46 -7.26
C VAL A 50 20.07 19.29 -8.49
N LEU A 51 20.60 19.65 -9.66
CA LEU A 51 19.93 19.41 -10.94
C LEU A 51 19.46 17.94 -11.00
N PRO A 52 18.29 17.67 -11.60
CA PRO A 52 17.87 16.30 -11.86
C PRO A 52 18.98 15.49 -12.51
N PRO A 53 19.21 14.22 -12.09
CA PRO A 53 20.08 13.35 -12.86
C PRO A 53 19.51 13.26 -14.28
N GLU A 54 20.39 13.48 -15.27
CA GLU A 54 20.04 13.43 -16.68
C GLU A 54 19.42 12.06 -17.01
N LEU A 55 18.36 12.05 -17.81
CA LEU A 55 17.66 10.82 -18.17
C LEU A 55 18.62 9.89 -18.93
N ILE A 56 18.66 8.63 -18.52
CA ILE A 56 19.50 7.63 -19.18
C ILE A 56 18.74 7.06 -20.37
N GLU A 57 19.26 7.32 -21.57
CA GLU A 57 18.63 6.89 -22.82
C GLU A 57 18.67 5.36 -23.02
N PRO A 58 17.68 4.79 -23.73
CA PRO A 58 17.74 3.40 -24.18
C PRO A 58 19.02 3.08 -24.95
N GLY A 59 19.60 1.91 -24.70
CA GLY A 59 20.85 1.45 -25.29
C GLY A 59 22.10 1.76 -24.45
N VAL A 60 22.02 2.68 -23.48
CA VAL A 60 23.12 2.93 -22.54
C VAL A 60 23.39 1.67 -21.71
N ILE A 61 24.67 1.36 -21.55
CA ILE A 61 25.14 0.23 -20.73
C ILE A 61 25.64 0.78 -19.40
N LEU A 62 25.07 0.29 -18.31
CA LEU A 62 25.53 0.57 -16.95
C LEU A 62 26.17 -0.68 -16.37
N ARG A 63 27.33 -0.53 -15.74
CA ARG A 63 28.03 -1.64 -15.10
C ARG A 63 27.71 -1.65 -13.61
N GLY A 64 27.12 -2.75 -13.12
CA GLY A 64 26.87 -2.94 -11.70
C GLY A 64 28.12 -3.28 -10.92
N TYR A 65 28.01 -3.20 -9.59
CA TYR A 65 29.08 -3.52 -8.64
C TYR A 65 29.58 -4.96 -8.78
N SER A 66 28.70 -5.88 -9.18
CA SER A 66 29.06 -7.27 -9.50
C SER A 66 29.96 -7.42 -10.75
N GLY A 67 30.14 -6.34 -11.52
CA GLY A 67 30.79 -6.35 -12.84
C GLY A 67 29.82 -6.67 -13.99
N LYS A 68 28.56 -7.00 -13.70
CA LYS A 68 27.53 -7.27 -14.71
C LYS A 68 27.13 -6.01 -15.46
N GLU A 69 26.90 -6.13 -16.76
CA GLU A 69 26.48 -5.04 -17.63
C GLU A 69 24.97 -5.08 -17.89
N TYR A 70 24.31 -3.95 -17.68
CA TYR A 70 22.87 -3.76 -17.85
C TYR A 70 22.60 -2.74 -18.95
N THR A 71 21.99 -3.18 -20.05
CA THR A 71 21.59 -2.29 -21.15
C THR A 71 20.20 -1.74 -20.90
N ILE A 72 20.06 -0.42 -20.75
CA ILE A 72 18.77 0.25 -20.59
C ILE A 72 17.89 -0.03 -21.81
N GLN A 73 16.64 -0.45 -21.58
CA GLN A 73 15.66 -0.72 -22.62
C GLN A 73 14.63 0.40 -22.71
N ASN A 74 14.15 0.88 -21.56
CA ASN A 74 13.15 1.94 -21.49
C ASN A 74 13.07 2.55 -20.08
N VAL A 75 12.54 3.77 -20.02
CA VAL A 75 12.16 4.42 -18.77
C VAL A 75 10.78 3.91 -18.36
N LEU A 76 10.67 3.31 -17.18
CA LEU A 76 9.40 2.87 -16.58
C LEU A 76 8.73 3.99 -15.79
N GLN A 77 9.52 4.85 -15.15
CA GLN A 77 9.04 5.97 -14.38
C GLN A 77 10.07 7.11 -14.41
N ASP A 78 9.59 8.34 -14.53
CA ASP A 78 10.37 9.56 -14.30
C ASP A 78 9.57 10.51 -13.39
N ARG A 79 9.99 10.65 -12.13
CA ARG A 79 9.38 11.56 -11.16
C ARG A 79 10.40 12.12 -10.19
N GLN A 80 10.52 13.45 -10.09
CA GLN A 80 11.21 14.15 -9.01
C GLN A 80 12.58 13.50 -8.65
N ASN A 81 13.41 13.20 -9.65
CA ASN A 81 14.73 12.57 -9.49
C ASN A 81 14.70 11.14 -8.91
N ARG A 82 13.57 10.44 -9.02
CA ARG A 82 13.42 8.99 -8.80
C ARG A 82 12.90 8.32 -10.07
N GLN A 83 13.84 8.09 -10.96
CA GLN A 83 13.74 7.35 -12.20
C GLN A 83 13.83 5.85 -11.96
N VAL A 84 13.02 5.12 -12.72
CA VAL A 84 13.01 3.66 -12.74
C VAL A 84 13.16 3.24 -14.19
N TYR A 85 14.14 2.38 -14.45
CA TYR A 85 14.47 1.89 -15.78
C TYR A 85 14.23 0.40 -15.84
N LEU A 86 13.77 -0.06 -17.01
CA LEU A 86 13.86 -1.45 -17.38
C LEU A 86 15.19 -1.63 -18.11
N ALA A 87 15.97 -2.62 -17.70
CA ALA A 87 17.23 -2.97 -18.34
C ALA A 87 17.28 -4.46 -18.66
N ARG A 88 18.15 -4.83 -19.59
CA ARG A 88 18.44 -6.21 -19.93
C ARG A 88 19.88 -6.53 -19.59
N ALA A 89 20.11 -7.68 -18.98
CA ALA A 89 21.43 -8.24 -18.81
C ALA A 89 21.35 -9.74 -19.06
N ASP A 90 22.19 -10.23 -19.96
CA ASP A 90 22.04 -11.55 -20.59
C ASP A 90 20.66 -11.69 -21.28
N GLU A 91 19.93 -12.75 -20.96
CA GLU A 91 18.56 -13.04 -21.42
C GLU A 91 17.48 -12.67 -20.39
N LYS A 92 17.85 -11.92 -19.33
CA LYS A 92 16.93 -11.55 -18.24
C LYS A 92 16.68 -10.05 -18.19
N MET A 93 15.49 -9.70 -17.73
CA MET A 93 15.07 -8.32 -17.51
C MET A 93 15.26 -7.92 -16.04
N PHE A 94 15.68 -6.68 -15.83
CA PHE A 94 15.98 -6.09 -14.53
C PHE A 94 15.32 -4.72 -14.41
N VAL A 95 15.06 -4.32 -13.17
CA VAL A 95 14.62 -2.98 -12.83
C VAL A 95 15.77 -2.27 -12.13
N LEU A 96 16.17 -1.12 -12.68
CA LEU A 96 17.18 -0.24 -12.13
C LEU A 96 16.47 0.98 -11.58
N LYS A 97 16.56 1.21 -10.28
CA LYS A 97 15.90 2.33 -9.61
C LYS A 97 16.96 3.22 -9.01
N ASN A 98 16.98 4.49 -9.38
CA ASN A 98 17.86 5.45 -8.71
C ASN A 98 17.21 5.95 -7.41
N LEU A 99 18.07 6.26 -6.45
CA LEU A 99 17.70 6.80 -5.15
C LEU A 99 18.46 8.11 -4.91
N PHE A 100 17.97 8.92 -3.98
CA PHE A 100 18.81 9.96 -3.40
C PHE A 100 19.94 9.29 -2.60
N GLU A 101 21.12 9.90 -2.60
CA GLU A 101 22.31 9.34 -1.94
C GLU A 101 22.05 8.97 -0.46
N LYS A 102 21.31 9.80 0.29
CA LYS A 102 20.93 9.53 1.68
C LYS A 102 20.05 8.27 1.79
N ASP A 103 19.08 8.11 0.90
CA ASP A 103 18.17 6.96 0.88
C ASP A 103 18.92 5.69 0.46
N TYR A 104 19.80 5.79 -0.53
CA TYR A 104 20.67 4.69 -0.98
C TYR A 104 21.50 4.15 0.16
N ASN A 105 22.26 5.02 0.84
CA ASN A 105 23.15 4.63 1.93
C ASN A 105 22.40 4.09 3.15
N TYR A 106 21.23 4.67 3.46
CA TYR A 106 20.38 4.19 4.56
C TYR A 106 19.75 2.83 4.26
N SER A 107 19.26 2.63 3.03
CA SER A 107 18.48 1.44 2.66
C SER A 107 19.34 0.24 2.27
N LEU A 108 20.58 0.45 1.80
CA LEU A 108 21.45 -0.62 1.31
C LEU A 108 21.71 -1.73 2.35
N PRO A 109 22.07 -1.44 3.61
CA PRO A 109 22.24 -2.49 4.62
C PRO A 109 20.96 -3.31 4.86
N LEU A 110 19.79 -2.66 4.79
CA LEU A 110 18.50 -3.30 4.97
C LEU A 110 18.18 -4.24 3.80
N GLN A 111 18.38 -3.77 2.57
CA GLN A 111 18.19 -4.55 1.34
C GLN A 111 19.07 -5.81 1.33
N LEU A 112 20.35 -5.67 1.69
CA LEU A 112 21.29 -6.81 1.77
C LEU A 112 20.87 -7.83 2.83
N ARG A 113 20.36 -7.38 3.99
CA ARG A 113 19.92 -8.24 5.09
C ARG A 113 18.80 -9.20 4.67
N PHE A 114 17.89 -8.76 3.80
CA PHE A 114 16.71 -9.54 3.40
C PHE A 114 16.79 -10.16 2.02
N ASN A 115 17.95 -10.08 1.37
CA ASN A 115 18.15 -10.51 -0.01
C ASN A 115 17.83 -11.99 -0.29
N ARG A 116 17.76 -12.82 0.76
CA ARG A 116 17.43 -14.25 0.67
C ARG A 116 15.97 -14.57 0.96
N SER A 117 15.17 -13.60 1.40
CA SER A 117 13.75 -13.84 1.64
C SER A 117 13.03 -14.05 0.30
N PRO A 118 12.22 -15.12 0.14
CA PRO A 118 11.45 -15.30 -1.08
C PRO A 118 10.29 -14.30 -1.20
N TYR A 119 9.89 -13.66 -0.09
CA TYR A 119 8.73 -12.79 0.02
C TYR A 119 9.06 -11.28 0.08
N LEU A 120 10.36 -10.94 0.11
CA LEU A 120 10.84 -9.56 0.01
C LEU A 120 11.63 -9.41 -1.28
N ARG A 121 11.51 -8.26 -1.94
CA ARG A 121 12.17 -8.04 -3.23
C ARG A 121 13.69 -7.98 -3.05
N ALA A 122 14.37 -8.95 -3.64
CA ALA A 122 15.80 -9.17 -3.51
C ALA A 122 16.63 -8.15 -4.32
N LEU A 123 17.64 -7.54 -3.69
CA LEU A 123 18.65 -6.70 -4.33
C LEU A 123 19.70 -7.59 -5.03
N ARG A 124 19.71 -7.56 -6.36
CA ARG A 124 20.63 -8.40 -7.17
C ARG A 124 21.98 -7.76 -7.39
N ASP A 125 21.99 -6.44 -7.50
CA ASP A 125 23.21 -5.66 -7.73
C ASP A 125 22.96 -4.20 -7.34
N THR A 126 24.01 -3.39 -7.39
CA THR A 126 23.95 -1.95 -7.23
C THR A 126 24.77 -1.26 -8.31
N ILE A 127 24.45 -0.01 -8.62
CA ILE A 127 25.31 0.85 -9.44
C ILE A 127 25.61 2.09 -8.59
N PRO A 128 26.69 2.05 -7.77
CA PRO A 128 26.94 3.06 -6.75
C PRO A 128 27.11 4.47 -7.32
N GLU A 129 27.75 4.62 -8.48
CA GLU A 129 28.03 5.91 -9.12
C GLU A 129 26.74 6.66 -9.50
N GLN A 130 25.65 5.93 -9.72
CA GLN A 130 24.33 6.48 -10.03
C GLN A 130 23.32 6.28 -8.88
N ASN A 131 23.78 5.84 -7.70
CA ASN A 131 22.92 5.52 -6.55
C ASN A 131 21.75 4.59 -6.92
N MET A 132 22.00 3.56 -7.74
CA MET A 132 20.95 2.66 -8.21
C MET A 132 20.94 1.31 -7.52
N PHE A 133 19.74 0.82 -7.24
CA PHE A 133 19.47 -0.56 -6.90
C PHE A 133 19.01 -1.33 -8.15
N VAL A 134 19.51 -2.56 -8.27
CA VAL A 134 19.17 -3.47 -9.36
C VAL A 134 18.39 -4.65 -8.78
N ASN A 135 17.16 -4.83 -9.25
CA ASN A 135 16.31 -5.97 -8.89
C ASN A 135 15.92 -6.74 -10.15
N GLU A 136 15.56 -8.01 -10.01
CA GLU A 136 14.89 -8.72 -11.10
C GLU A 136 13.58 -7.99 -11.46
N TYR A 137 13.27 -7.99 -12.76
CA TYR A 137 11.95 -7.59 -13.23
C TYR A 137 10.94 -8.68 -12.84
N LEU A 138 9.77 -8.24 -12.38
CA LEU A 138 8.62 -9.10 -12.07
C LEU A 138 7.46 -8.60 -12.93
N THR A 139 6.59 -9.52 -13.37
CA THR A 139 5.57 -9.25 -14.39
C THR A 139 4.73 -8.00 -14.14
N ASP A 140 4.23 -7.81 -12.91
CA ASP A 140 3.36 -6.67 -12.58
C ASP A 140 3.37 -6.35 -11.07
N HIS A 141 2.64 -5.31 -10.68
CA HIS A 141 2.32 -5.01 -9.28
C HIS A 141 0.82 -5.24 -9.00
N LEU A 142 0.47 -5.46 -7.72
CA LEU A 142 -0.87 -5.86 -7.30
C LEU A 142 -1.96 -4.87 -7.72
N LEU A 143 -1.67 -3.56 -7.75
CA LEU A 143 -2.65 -2.55 -8.17
C LEU A 143 -3.21 -2.82 -9.58
N ASN A 144 -2.39 -3.30 -10.51
CA ASN A 144 -2.82 -3.66 -11.86
C ASN A 144 -3.33 -5.10 -11.91
N PHE A 145 -2.60 -6.02 -11.26
CA PHE A 145 -2.94 -7.44 -11.22
C PHE A 145 -4.34 -7.70 -10.65
N ALA A 146 -4.81 -6.89 -9.69
CA ALA A 146 -6.12 -7.06 -9.06
C ALA A 146 -7.30 -7.09 -10.04
N PHE A 147 -7.16 -6.55 -11.26
CA PHE A 147 -8.20 -6.57 -12.29
C PHE A 147 -8.21 -7.83 -13.14
N LYS A 148 -7.22 -8.72 -12.98
CA LYS A 148 -7.22 -10.04 -13.62
C LYS A 148 -8.33 -10.91 -12.99
N ASP A 149 -8.87 -11.82 -13.79
CA ASP A 149 -9.86 -12.79 -13.32
C ASP A 149 -9.10 -14.02 -12.81
N VAL A 150 -8.98 -14.12 -11.49
CA VAL A 150 -8.27 -15.22 -10.81
C VAL A 150 -9.11 -15.78 -9.66
N PRO A 151 -8.95 -17.07 -9.32
CA PRO A 151 -9.67 -17.68 -8.20
C PRO A 151 -9.38 -17.03 -6.84
N LEU A 152 -10.29 -17.22 -5.87
CA LEU A 152 -10.09 -16.80 -4.48
C LEU A 152 -8.79 -17.37 -3.88
N ALA A 153 -8.43 -18.61 -4.21
CA ALA A 153 -7.18 -19.23 -3.76
C ALA A 153 -5.95 -18.40 -4.16
N THR A 154 -5.92 -17.85 -5.39
CA THR A 154 -4.84 -16.98 -5.86
C THR A 154 -4.80 -15.67 -5.08
N HIS A 155 -5.96 -15.06 -4.78
CA HIS A 155 -6.01 -13.88 -3.91
C HIS A 155 -5.48 -14.20 -2.50
N LYS A 156 -5.90 -15.32 -1.90
CA LYS A 156 -5.41 -15.76 -0.59
C LYS A 156 -3.90 -15.96 -0.60
N ARG A 157 -3.34 -16.64 -1.61
CA ARG A 157 -1.90 -16.84 -1.77
C ARG A 157 -1.13 -15.51 -1.84
N ILE A 158 -1.59 -14.56 -2.66
CA ILE A 158 -0.93 -13.24 -2.77
C ILE A 158 -0.90 -12.50 -1.43
N LEU A 159 -2.03 -12.49 -0.73
CA LEU A 159 -2.16 -11.79 0.55
C LEU A 159 -1.36 -12.48 1.66
N ARG A 160 -1.33 -13.82 1.67
CA ARG A 160 -0.51 -14.63 2.59
C ARG A 160 0.98 -14.43 2.37
N ASP A 161 1.44 -14.48 1.11
CA ASP A 161 2.86 -14.29 0.80
C ASP A 161 3.31 -12.84 1.09
N THR A 162 2.42 -11.86 0.90
CA THR A 162 2.66 -10.47 1.36
C THR A 162 2.79 -10.40 2.88
N LEU A 163 1.90 -11.07 3.63
CA LEU A 163 1.99 -11.16 5.09
C LEU A 163 3.30 -11.82 5.54
N ARG A 164 3.79 -12.85 4.84
CA ARG A 164 5.09 -13.49 5.13
C ARG A 164 6.27 -12.53 4.95
N GLY A 165 6.25 -11.73 3.90
CA GLY A 165 7.22 -10.64 3.70
C GLY A 165 7.18 -9.65 4.87
N LEU A 166 5.98 -9.25 5.28
CA LEU A 166 5.80 -8.31 6.38
C LEU A 166 6.20 -8.90 7.75
N ALA A 167 5.86 -10.16 8.02
CA ALA A 167 6.26 -10.90 9.21
C ALA A 167 7.79 -11.02 9.31
N THR A 168 8.47 -11.23 8.18
CA THR A 168 9.95 -11.24 8.10
C THR A 168 10.53 -9.93 8.62
N LEU A 169 10.04 -8.78 8.15
CA LEU A 169 10.46 -7.45 8.63
C LEU A 169 10.12 -7.26 10.11
N HIS A 170 8.87 -7.56 10.49
CA HIS A 170 8.34 -7.32 11.82
C HIS A 170 9.04 -8.13 12.92
N SER A 171 9.50 -9.35 12.59
CA SER A 171 10.30 -10.21 13.48
C SER A 171 11.67 -9.61 13.82
N GLN A 172 12.20 -8.76 12.94
CA GLN A 172 13.45 -8.02 13.11
C GLN A 172 13.21 -6.59 13.59
N ASN A 173 12.01 -6.31 14.12
CA ASN A 173 11.61 -4.98 14.59
C ASN A 173 11.71 -3.89 13.51
N ILE A 174 11.48 -4.24 12.25
CA ILE A 174 11.43 -3.27 11.16
C ILE A 174 9.97 -3.07 10.73
N ALA A 175 9.55 -1.80 10.64
CA ALA A 175 8.27 -1.43 10.04
C ALA A 175 8.52 -0.99 8.59
N HIS A 176 7.60 -1.34 7.69
CA HIS A 176 7.69 -1.02 6.26
C HIS A 176 7.27 0.43 5.97
N LEU A 177 6.22 0.90 6.65
CA LEU A 177 5.64 2.26 6.64
C LEU A 177 5.06 2.76 5.31
N ASP A 178 5.31 2.09 4.19
CA ASP A 178 4.66 2.36 2.89
C ASP A 178 4.02 1.12 2.23
N VAL A 179 3.31 0.29 3.01
CA VAL A 179 2.56 -0.84 2.45
C VAL A 179 1.39 -0.34 1.60
N LYS A 180 1.39 -0.72 0.32
CA LYS A 180 0.35 -0.38 -0.67
C LYS A 180 0.34 -1.37 -1.83
N ALA A 181 -0.74 -1.41 -2.60
CA ALA A 181 -0.88 -2.35 -3.71
C ALA A 181 0.20 -2.20 -4.81
N ASN A 182 0.79 -1.01 -5.00
CA ASN A 182 1.89 -0.81 -5.95
C ASN A 182 3.21 -1.45 -5.50
N ASN A 183 3.40 -1.64 -4.20
CA ASN A 183 4.63 -2.14 -3.61
C ASN A 183 4.61 -3.67 -3.45
N ILE A 184 3.51 -4.33 -3.82
CA ILE A 184 3.39 -5.79 -3.84
C ILE A 184 3.57 -6.24 -5.28
N MET A 185 4.72 -6.84 -5.58
CA MET A 185 5.04 -7.35 -6.90
C MET A 185 4.48 -8.75 -7.07
N VAL A 186 3.90 -9.03 -8.23
CA VAL A 186 3.32 -10.33 -8.59
C VAL A 186 3.99 -10.79 -9.89
N ASP A 187 4.73 -11.88 -9.80
CA ASP A 187 5.34 -12.56 -10.95
C ASP A 187 4.43 -13.72 -11.35
N TYR A 188 4.00 -13.73 -12.60
CA TYR A 188 3.02 -14.71 -13.07
C TYR A 188 3.19 -15.00 -14.55
N ARG A 189 2.66 -16.16 -14.95
CA ARG A 189 2.56 -16.58 -16.35
C ARG A 189 1.10 -16.77 -16.72
N GLU A 190 0.76 -16.36 -17.94
CA GLU A 190 -0.53 -16.67 -18.55
C GLU A 190 -0.37 -18.00 -19.30
N THR A 191 -1.14 -19.00 -18.90
CA THR A 191 -1.19 -20.33 -19.50
C THR A 191 -2.58 -20.56 -20.12
N PRO A 192 -2.75 -21.54 -21.02
CA PRO A 192 -4.07 -21.91 -21.52
C PRO A 192 -5.08 -22.25 -20.41
N GLU A 193 -4.61 -22.76 -19.27
CA GLU A 193 -5.40 -23.13 -18.10
C GLU A 193 -5.71 -21.95 -17.17
N GLY A 194 -5.09 -20.79 -17.39
CA GLY A 194 -5.28 -19.58 -16.60
C GLY A 194 -3.98 -18.95 -16.11
N ILE A 195 -4.10 -18.04 -15.15
CA ILE A 195 -2.96 -17.32 -14.58
C ILE A 195 -2.33 -18.16 -13.46
N VAL A 196 -1.03 -18.45 -13.60
CA VAL A 196 -0.22 -19.10 -12.59
C VAL A 196 0.70 -18.07 -11.96
N VAL A 197 0.53 -17.81 -10.67
CA VAL A 197 1.42 -16.94 -9.90
C VAL A 197 2.66 -17.74 -9.50
N ASP A 198 3.84 -17.26 -9.88
CA ASP A 198 5.11 -17.89 -9.55
C ASP A 198 5.67 -17.33 -8.23
N ARG A 199 5.64 -16.00 -8.05
CA ARG A 199 6.17 -15.32 -6.86
C ARG A 199 5.36 -14.09 -6.48
N VAL A 200 5.34 -13.79 -5.20
CA VAL A 200 4.79 -12.55 -4.64
C VAL A 200 5.81 -11.95 -3.69
N GLN A 201 6.17 -10.69 -3.92
CA GLN A 201 7.23 -10.02 -3.16
C GLN A 201 6.83 -8.61 -2.76
N LEU A 202 6.95 -8.31 -1.47
CA LEU A 202 6.85 -6.95 -0.96
C LEU A 202 8.15 -6.18 -1.29
N SER A 203 8.02 -4.97 -1.79
CA SER A 203 9.10 -4.14 -2.33
C SER A 203 9.02 -2.69 -1.81
N ASP A 204 9.97 -1.84 -2.21
CA ASP A 204 10.08 -0.44 -1.76
C ASP A 204 10.38 -0.34 -0.24
N LEU A 205 11.47 -1.00 0.20
CA LEU A 205 11.95 -1.00 1.59
C LEU A 205 12.64 0.30 2.01
N GLU A 206 12.68 1.30 1.14
CA GLU A 206 13.40 2.57 1.33
C GLU A 206 12.83 3.42 2.46
N ASP A 207 11.52 3.33 2.72
CA ASP A 207 10.85 3.98 3.85
C ASP A 207 10.83 3.08 5.11
N SER A 208 11.40 1.87 5.01
CA SER A 208 11.42 0.92 6.12
C SER A 208 12.45 1.31 7.16
N THR A 209 12.13 1.07 8.43
CA THR A 209 12.99 1.51 9.52
C THR A 209 12.87 0.62 10.75
N HIS A 210 13.96 0.53 11.52
CA HIS A 210 13.98 -0.23 12.76
C HIS A 210 13.23 0.53 13.87
N ILE A 211 12.19 -0.10 14.41
CA ILE A 211 11.36 0.34 15.51
C ILE A 211 11.65 -0.54 16.73
N PRO A 212 12.51 -0.12 17.68
CA PRO A 212 12.81 -0.91 18.86
C PRO A 212 11.55 -1.32 19.63
N PRO A 213 11.57 -2.45 20.37
CA PRO A 213 10.44 -2.87 21.19
C PRO A 213 9.95 -1.76 22.12
N GLY A 214 8.63 -1.52 22.12
CA GLY A 214 8.00 -0.45 22.92
C GLY A 214 8.19 0.97 22.39
N GLN A 215 8.88 1.15 21.27
CA GLN A 215 9.04 2.46 20.61
C GLN A 215 8.13 2.59 19.37
N ALA A 216 8.02 3.82 18.88
CA ALA A 216 7.30 4.20 17.68
C ALA A 216 7.94 5.48 17.11
N LEU A 217 7.74 5.74 15.83
CA LEU A 217 8.11 7.02 15.21
C LEU A 217 6.94 7.99 15.30
N SER A 218 7.20 9.24 15.64
CA SER A 218 6.18 10.28 15.76
C SER A 218 6.62 11.54 15.04
N GLY A 219 5.67 12.39 14.63
CA GLY A 219 5.97 13.67 13.98
C GLY A 219 6.29 13.57 12.48
N LEU A 220 6.14 12.38 11.88
CA LEU A 220 6.31 12.16 10.45
C LEU A 220 4.99 11.67 9.85
N GLN A 221 4.68 12.15 8.65
CA GLN A 221 3.54 11.66 7.88
C GLN A 221 4.02 10.62 6.87
N VAL A 222 3.89 9.34 7.19
CA VAL A 222 4.46 8.23 6.41
C VAL A 222 3.40 7.49 5.57
N GLY A 223 3.86 6.84 4.50
CA GLY A 223 3.05 6.00 3.63
C GLY A 223 2.11 6.75 2.68
N ASN A 224 1.53 6.05 1.72
CA ASN A 224 0.56 6.62 0.78
C ASN A 224 -0.83 6.85 1.42
N GLN A 225 -1.37 8.07 1.26
CA GLN A 225 -2.63 8.52 1.88
C GLN A 225 -3.86 7.62 1.68
N LEU A 226 -3.92 6.84 0.60
CA LEU A 226 -5.08 5.98 0.31
C LEU A 226 -5.04 4.63 1.05
N TRP A 227 -3.89 4.31 1.65
CA TRP A 227 -3.65 3.05 2.37
C TRP A 227 -3.33 3.29 3.83
N ARG A 228 -2.95 4.53 4.18
CA ARG A 228 -2.40 4.94 5.46
C ARG A 228 -3.34 4.73 6.66
N SER A 229 -2.76 4.38 7.81
CA SER A 229 -3.46 4.22 9.09
C SER A 229 -3.90 5.56 9.71
N PRO A 230 -4.89 5.56 10.63
CA PRO A 230 -5.39 6.78 11.26
C PRO A 230 -4.29 7.58 11.97
N GLU A 231 -3.41 6.90 12.72
CA GLU A 231 -2.30 7.55 13.42
C GLU A 231 -1.27 8.16 12.46
N ALA A 232 -0.98 7.49 11.33
CA ALA A 232 -0.02 7.99 10.35
C ALA A 232 -0.56 9.22 9.58
N HIS A 233 -1.88 9.32 9.37
CA HIS A 233 -2.49 10.51 8.75
C HIS A 233 -2.18 11.79 9.53
N VAL A 234 -2.12 11.67 10.86
CA VAL A 234 -2.05 12.82 11.78
C VAL A 234 -0.68 12.97 12.41
N GLN A 235 0.37 12.31 11.90
CA GLN A 235 1.73 12.35 12.46
C GLN A 235 1.82 11.83 13.90
N GLY A 236 0.90 10.95 14.29
CA GLY A 236 0.95 10.25 15.57
C GLY A 236 2.08 9.22 15.61
N ALA A 237 2.13 8.45 16.71
CA ALA A 237 3.07 7.35 16.84
C ALA A 237 2.75 6.23 15.81
N VAL A 238 3.70 5.88 14.95
CA VAL A 238 3.60 4.85 13.91
C VAL A 238 4.61 3.73 14.13
N GLY A 239 4.31 2.54 13.61
CA GLY A 239 5.20 1.39 13.67
C GLY A 239 4.60 0.17 12.98
N LYS A 240 5.02 -1.02 13.40
CA LYS A 240 4.53 -2.31 12.85
C LYS A 240 2.99 -2.41 12.73
N PRO A 241 2.18 -1.95 13.71
CA PRO A 241 0.73 -1.99 13.58
C PRO A 241 0.15 -1.09 12.48
N SER A 242 0.87 -0.05 12.06
CA SER A 242 0.46 0.82 10.95
C SER A 242 0.54 0.07 9.62
N ASP A 243 1.55 -0.80 9.44
CA ASP A 243 1.65 -1.67 8.25
C ASP A 243 0.47 -2.65 8.16
N ILE A 244 0.03 -3.20 9.29
CA ILE A 244 -1.09 -4.15 9.35
C ILE A 244 -2.40 -3.48 8.93
N PHE A 245 -2.63 -2.25 9.38
CA PHE A 245 -3.78 -1.48 8.93
C PHE A 245 -3.72 -1.25 7.42
N SER A 246 -2.58 -0.78 6.90
CA SER A 246 -2.40 -0.52 5.47
C SER A 246 -2.59 -1.77 4.62
N LEU A 247 -2.10 -2.91 5.09
CA LEU A 247 -2.28 -4.19 4.43
C LEU A 247 -3.76 -4.63 4.42
N ALA A 248 -4.52 -4.36 5.47
CA ALA A 248 -5.97 -4.64 5.48
C ALA A 248 -6.70 -3.83 4.40
N ILE A 249 -6.28 -2.58 4.13
CA ILE A 249 -6.84 -1.80 3.03
C ILE A 249 -6.50 -2.43 1.67
N VAL A 250 -5.28 -2.98 1.52
CA VAL A 250 -4.90 -3.77 0.33
C VAL A 250 -5.76 -5.03 0.19
N PHE A 251 -6.08 -5.73 1.28
CA PHE A 251 -6.94 -6.91 1.24
C PHE A 251 -8.33 -6.54 0.71
N ILE A 252 -8.92 -5.46 1.24
CA ILE A 252 -10.23 -4.95 0.79
C ILE A 252 -10.14 -4.56 -0.70
N PHE A 253 -9.09 -3.86 -1.10
CA PHE A 253 -8.87 -3.48 -2.50
C PHE A 253 -8.80 -4.70 -3.41
N LEU A 254 -8.04 -5.74 -3.07
CA LEU A 254 -7.91 -6.93 -3.92
C LEU A 254 -9.26 -7.66 -4.07
N ARG A 255 -10.05 -7.74 -2.98
CA ARG A 255 -11.38 -8.38 -3.02
C ARG A 255 -12.40 -7.56 -3.81
N LEU A 256 -12.44 -6.25 -3.60
CA LEU A 256 -13.50 -5.39 -4.16
C LEU A 256 -13.10 -4.65 -5.44
N ARG A 257 -11.82 -4.65 -5.80
CA ARG A 257 -11.22 -3.86 -6.89
C ARG A 257 -11.54 -2.37 -6.77
N SER A 258 -11.63 -1.89 -5.53
CA SER A 258 -12.05 -0.54 -5.19
C SER A 258 -11.12 0.08 -4.13
N VAL A 259 -10.66 1.30 -4.39
CA VAL A 259 -9.88 2.08 -3.43
C VAL A 259 -10.85 2.87 -2.55
N ILE A 260 -11.23 2.29 -1.41
CA ILE A 260 -12.35 2.75 -0.57
C ILE A 260 -12.20 4.16 0.03
N PHE A 261 -10.98 4.71 0.01
CA PHE A 261 -10.66 6.06 0.48
C PHE A 261 -10.39 7.06 -0.63
N LEU A 262 -10.58 6.66 -1.89
CA LEU A 262 -10.53 7.61 -3.00
C LEU A 262 -11.60 8.70 -2.81
N HIS A 263 -11.16 9.95 -2.91
CA HIS A 263 -12.00 11.13 -2.88
C HIS A 263 -12.05 11.73 -4.30
N GLU A 264 -13.25 11.88 -4.86
CA GLU A 264 -13.47 12.41 -6.23
C GLU A 264 -13.70 13.93 -6.26
N GLY A 265 -13.59 14.63 -5.12
CA GLY A 265 -13.79 16.07 -5.05
C GLY A 265 -12.58 16.90 -5.50
N ASN A 266 -12.74 18.22 -5.41
CA ASN A 266 -11.79 19.20 -5.93
C ASN A 266 -10.39 19.01 -5.32
N SER A 267 -9.40 18.74 -6.17
CA SER A 267 -8.02 18.39 -5.81
C SER A 267 -7.25 19.43 -4.98
N LYS A 268 -7.84 20.59 -4.71
CA LYS A 268 -7.27 21.67 -3.88
C LYS A 268 -7.52 21.53 -2.38
N ILE A 269 -8.43 20.65 -1.95
CA ILE A 269 -8.75 20.43 -0.53
C ILE A 269 -8.03 19.17 -0.06
N ASP A 270 -7.35 19.26 1.09
CA ASP A 270 -6.73 18.09 1.73
C ASP A 270 -7.79 17.03 2.05
N PRO A 271 -7.69 15.81 1.48
CA PRO A 271 -8.68 14.76 1.68
C PRO A 271 -8.60 14.11 3.07
N THR A 272 -7.64 14.48 3.93
CA THR A 272 -7.38 13.82 5.21
C THR A 272 -8.62 13.71 6.09
N THR A 273 -9.43 14.78 6.22
CA THR A 273 -10.64 14.74 7.07
C THR A 273 -11.67 13.74 6.55
N ASP A 274 -11.84 13.66 5.23
CA ASP A 274 -12.77 12.72 4.59
C ASP A 274 -12.31 11.27 4.75
N ILE A 275 -11.01 11.03 4.59
CA ILE A 275 -10.41 9.71 4.79
C ILE A 275 -10.59 9.27 6.24
N LEU A 276 -10.25 10.13 7.21
CA LEU A 276 -10.43 9.83 8.64
C LEU A 276 -11.90 9.59 9.00
N THR A 277 -12.82 10.36 8.42
CA THR A 277 -14.28 10.15 8.58
C THR A 277 -14.69 8.77 8.10
N ARG A 278 -14.22 8.34 6.92
CA ARG A 278 -14.48 6.98 6.42
C ARG A 278 -13.82 5.91 7.30
N GLN A 279 -12.58 6.11 7.76
CA GLN A 279 -11.89 5.17 8.65
C GLN A 279 -12.66 4.96 9.97
N ILE A 280 -13.14 6.04 10.60
CA ILE A 280 -13.96 5.95 11.82
C ILE A 280 -15.31 5.28 11.52
N SER A 281 -15.96 5.66 10.42
CA SER A 281 -17.24 5.10 10.00
C SER A 281 -17.16 3.59 9.78
N TYR A 282 -16.08 3.11 9.16
CA TYR A 282 -15.92 1.72 8.74
C TYR A 282 -15.34 0.83 9.84
N PHE A 283 -14.36 1.30 10.61
CA PHE A 283 -13.53 0.42 11.43
C PHE A 283 -13.58 0.71 12.94
N ALA A 284 -14.02 1.89 13.37
CA ALA A 284 -14.05 2.19 14.80
C ALA A 284 -15.19 1.45 15.51
N ASN A 285 -14.87 0.85 16.65
CA ASN A 285 -15.83 0.68 17.75
C ASN A 285 -15.45 1.67 18.86
N TRP A 286 -16.40 2.06 19.70
CA TRP A 286 -16.19 3.19 20.62
C TRP A 286 -15.16 2.90 21.72
N ASN A 287 -15.04 1.64 22.17
CA ASN A 287 -14.03 1.25 23.16
C ASN A 287 -12.61 1.37 22.61
N ASP A 288 -12.40 0.91 21.36
CA ASP A 288 -11.08 0.98 20.71
C ASP A 288 -10.79 2.39 20.18
N PHE A 289 -11.81 3.18 19.86
CA PHE A 289 -11.66 4.59 19.55
C PHE A 289 -11.13 5.41 20.74
N ASP A 290 -11.67 5.17 21.95
CA ASP A 290 -11.11 5.77 23.16
C ASP A 290 -9.69 5.27 23.46
N GLY A 291 -9.42 4.00 23.17
CA GLY A 291 -8.07 3.43 23.19
C GLY A 291 -7.09 4.16 22.27
N PHE A 292 -7.51 4.43 21.04
CA PHE A 292 -6.78 5.22 20.05
C PHE A 292 -6.52 6.65 20.52
N LEU A 293 -7.51 7.36 21.07
CA LEU A 293 -7.30 8.72 21.59
C LEU A 293 -6.30 8.76 22.75
N LYS A 294 -6.26 7.71 23.58
CA LYS A 294 -5.22 7.55 24.61
C LYS A 294 -3.85 7.31 24.00
N TYR A 295 -3.78 6.47 22.96
CA TYR A 295 -2.56 6.17 22.21
C TYR A 295 -1.99 7.41 21.50
N LEU A 296 -2.84 8.18 20.82
CA LEU A 296 -2.48 9.42 20.14
C LEU A 296 -1.98 10.49 21.12
N GLY A 297 -2.50 10.47 22.35
CA GLY A 297 -2.14 11.40 23.41
C GLY A 297 -3.10 12.59 23.47
N ARG A 298 -3.54 12.96 24.69
CA ARG A 298 -4.57 13.99 24.90
C ARG A 298 -4.20 15.38 24.37
N ARG A 299 -2.91 15.69 24.28
CA ARG A 299 -2.38 16.99 23.81
C ARG A 299 -2.06 17.00 22.32
N HIS A 300 -2.32 15.90 21.61
CA HIS A 300 -2.09 15.84 20.18
C HIS A 300 -3.06 16.78 19.46
N PRO A 301 -2.61 17.60 18.48
CA PRO A 301 -3.45 18.60 17.81
C PRO A 301 -4.76 18.05 17.23
N TRP A 302 -4.73 16.81 16.72
CA TRP A 302 -5.89 16.16 16.11
C TRP A 302 -6.86 15.49 17.08
N ALA A 303 -6.58 15.46 18.39
CA ALA A 303 -7.43 14.74 19.34
C ALA A 303 -8.85 15.32 19.44
N SER A 304 -9.02 16.64 19.28
CA SER A 304 -10.32 17.30 19.18
C SER A 304 -11.04 16.99 17.88
N ASP A 305 -10.31 16.96 16.76
CA ASP A 305 -10.88 16.68 15.44
C ASP A 305 -11.42 15.25 15.33
N PHE A 306 -10.70 14.26 15.86
CA PHE A 306 -11.22 12.90 15.94
C PHE A 306 -12.55 12.82 16.69
N ARG A 307 -12.67 13.51 17.85
CA ARG A 307 -13.94 13.57 18.60
C ARG A 307 -15.03 14.25 17.80
N ARG A 308 -14.74 15.40 17.20
CA ARG A 308 -15.69 16.14 16.36
C ARG A 308 -16.20 15.29 15.19
N ILE A 309 -15.33 14.51 14.55
CA ILE A 309 -15.73 13.59 13.48
C ILE A 309 -16.59 12.46 14.06
N ALA A 310 -16.22 11.86 15.19
CA ALA A 310 -17.01 10.83 15.85
C ALA A 310 -18.42 11.32 16.25
N ASP A 311 -18.51 12.55 16.79
CA ASP A 311 -19.76 13.19 17.21
C ASP A 311 -20.63 13.62 16.01
N SER A 312 -20.07 13.67 14.80
CA SER A 312 -20.83 14.00 13.58
C SER A 312 -21.71 12.85 13.07
N PHE A 313 -21.58 11.65 13.63
CA PHE A 313 -22.40 10.51 13.24
C PHE A 313 -23.68 10.45 14.08
N ASP A 314 -24.82 10.49 13.41
CA ASP A 314 -26.14 10.45 14.04
C ASP A 314 -27.16 9.69 13.16
N LYS A 315 -28.46 9.86 13.41
CA LYS A 315 -29.52 9.22 12.61
C LYS A 315 -29.55 9.73 11.15
N SER A 316 -29.14 10.96 10.92
CA SER A 316 -29.09 11.59 9.58
C SER A 316 -27.80 11.28 8.84
N ASN A 317 -26.71 11.04 9.57
CA ASN A 317 -25.40 10.64 9.07
C ASN A 317 -24.91 9.36 9.77
N PRO A 318 -25.52 8.20 9.51
CA PRO A 318 -25.15 6.97 10.21
C PRO A 318 -23.77 6.45 9.75
N ARG A 319 -23.03 5.86 10.69
CA ARG A 319 -21.81 5.10 10.36
C ARG A 319 -22.13 3.91 9.46
N ARG A 320 -21.12 3.43 8.75
CA ARG A 320 -21.19 2.27 7.85
C ARG A 320 -20.14 1.21 8.22
N PRO A 321 -20.27 0.54 9.37
CA PRO A 321 -19.26 -0.43 9.83
C PRO A 321 -18.97 -1.51 8.79
N PHE A 322 -17.70 -1.82 8.56
CA PHE A 322 -17.23 -2.80 7.58
C PHE A 322 -17.82 -4.19 7.81
N ALA A 323 -17.96 -4.60 9.08
CA ALA A 323 -18.59 -5.86 9.46
C ALA A 323 -20.01 -6.04 8.89
N LEU A 324 -20.72 -4.94 8.62
CA LEU A 324 -22.09 -4.93 8.09
C LEU A 324 -22.17 -4.83 6.57
N TRP A 325 -21.04 -4.70 5.86
CA TRP A 325 -21.05 -4.60 4.40
C TRP A 325 -21.55 -5.90 3.76
N LYS A 326 -22.41 -5.79 2.74
CA LYS A 326 -23.00 -6.94 2.05
C LYS A 326 -22.28 -7.16 0.71
N SER A 327 -21.62 -8.30 0.57
CA SER A 327 -20.96 -8.73 -0.67
C SER A 327 -20.60 -10.21 -0.58
N ASP A 328 -20.86 -10.96 -1.65
CA ASP A 328 -20.46 -12.37 -1.78
C ASP A 328 -18.92 -12.54 -1.83
N LEU A 329 -18.19 -11.44 -2.00
CA LEU A 329 -16.72 -11.43 -2.01
C LEU A 329 -16.12 -11.33 -0.59
N LEU A 330 -16.94 -11.02 0.42
CA LEU A 330 -16.54 -10.73 1.80
C LEU A 330 -17.22 -11.71 2.76
N ASP A 331 -16.65 -12.92 2.87
CA ASP A 331 -17.10 -13.94 3.82
C ASP A 331 -16.87 -13.51 5.29
N ALA A 332 -17.41 -14.30 6.23
CA ALA A 332 -17.37 -13.97 7.66
C ALA A 332 -15.94 -13.93 8.21
N ASP A 333 -15.10 -14.90 7.84
CA ASP A 333 -13.72 -14.98 8.29
C ASP A 333 -12.86 -13.84 7.72
N PHE A 334 -13.12 -13.42 6.48
CA PHE A 334 -12.49 -12.25 5.89
C PHE A 334 -12.86 -10.99 6.68
N LYS A 335 -14.13 -10.81 7.00
CA LYS A 335 -14.59 -9.65 7.77
C LYS A 335 -14.00 -9.62 9.18
N ASP A 336 -13.91 -10.77 9.83
CA ASP A 336 -13.27 -10.91 11.14
C ASP A 336 -11.77 -10.56 11.07
N LEU A 337 -11.06 -11.11 10.07
CA LEU A 337 -9.64 -10.79 9.83
C LEU A 337 -9.42 -9.30 9.63
N ILE A 338 -10.17 -8.68 8.71
CA ILE A 338 -10.07 -7.24 8.45
C ILE A 338 -10.39 -6.44 9.71
N GLY A 339 -11.45 -6.77 10.43
CA GLY A 339 -11.83 -6.07 11.66
C GLY A 339 -10.71 -6.07 12.71
N LYS A 340 -10.00 -7.21 12.86
CA LYS A 340 -8.87 -7.34 13.77
C LYS A 340 -7.60 -6.64 13.26
N MET A 341 -7.33 -6.65 11.94
CA MET A 341 -6.21 -5.91 11.34
C MET A 341 -6.42 -4.39 11.36
N THR A 342 -7.66 -3.93 11.23
CA THR A 342 -8.03 -2.51 11.26
C THR A 342 -8.50 -2.04 12.64
N ASN A 343 -8.18 -2.77 13.72
CA ASN A 343 -8.56 -2.32 15.07
C ASN A 343 -8.10 -0.87 15.27
N PHE A 344 -9.02 -0.01 15.72
CA PHE A 344 -8.75 1.41 15.77
C PHE A 344 -7.66 1.76 16.79
N ASP A 345 -7.55 0.99 17.88
CA ASP A 345 -6.40 1.04 18.79
C ASP A 345 -5.23 0.24 18.19
N PRO A 346 -4.11 0.88 17.79
CA PRO A 346 -3.00 0.20 17.14
C PRO A 346 -2.39 -0.92 17.99
N ARG A 347 -2.52 -0.84 19.32
CA ARG A 347 -1.98 -1.84 20.26
C ARG A 347 -2.77 -3.14 20.29
N LYS A 348 -3.98 -3.14 19.72
CA LYS A 348 -4.90 -4.30 19.67
C LYS A 348 -5.00 -4.91 18.29
N ARG A 349 -4.31 -4.36 17.29
CA ARG A 349 -4.25 -4.94 15.94
C ARG A 349 -3.49 -6.25 15.99
N LEU A 350 -3.89 -7.19 15.13
CA LEU A 350 -3.09 -8.39 14.89
C LEU A 350 -1.68 -8.00 14.48
N THR A 351 -0.72 -8.82 14.88
CA THR A 351 0.60 -8.87 14.25
C THR A 351 0.50 -9.58 12.89
N ALA A 352 1.52 -9.43 12.05
CA ALA A 352 1.59 -10.15 10.77
C ALA A 352 1.53 -11.68 10.97
N GLU A 353 2.17 -12.18 12.02
CA GLU A 353 2.17 -13.59 12.38
C GLU A 353 0.78 -14.08 12.82
N GLU A 354 0.08 -13.33 13.66
CA GLU A 354 -1.29 -13.70 14.06
C GLU A 354 -2.27 -13.64 12.88
N ALA A 355 -2.08 -12.70 11.95
CA ALA A 355 -2.88 -12.61 10.73
C ALA A 355 -2.63 -13.81 9.78
N LEU A 356 -1.39 -14.32 9.68
CA LEU A 356 -1.08 -15.53 8.90
C LEU A 356 -1.81 -16.76 9.43
N ASN A 357 -1.96 -16.85 10.75
CA ASN A 357 -2.61 -17.97 11.43
C ASN A 357 -4.15 -17.81 11.53
N HIS A 358 -4.72 -16.81 10.85
CA HIS A 358 -6.16 -16.58 10.89
C HIS A 358 -6.95 -17.65 10.12
N PRO A 359 -8.14 -18.09 10.58
CA PRO A 359 -8.97 -19.09 9.89
C PRO A 359 -9.27 -18.81 8.41
N TRP A 360 -9.27 -17.54 8.00
CA TRP A 360 -9.46 -17.17 6.59
C TRP A 360 -8.40 -17.75 5.64
N PHE A 361 -7.21 -18.09 6.16
CA PHE A 361 -6.14 -18.73 5.40
C PHE A 361 -6.07 -20.26 5.59
N ALA A 362 -6.98 -20.88 6.34
CA ALA A 362 -6.89 -22.30 6.71
C ALA A 362 -6.96 -23.26 5.50
N ASP A 363 -7.62 -22.85 4.42
CA ASP A 363 -7.73 -23.58 3.14
C ASP A 363 -6.62 -23.20 2.14
N ALA A 364 -5.76 -22.25 2.49
CA ALA A 364 -4.65 -21.84 1.66
C ALA A 364 -3.44 -22.70 2.02
N THR A 365 -3.26 -23.83 1.32
CA THR A 365 -2.09 -24.69 1.49
C THR A 365 -0.81 -24.02 1.00
N ASP A 366 0.32 -24.40 1.58
CA ASP A 366 1.62 -24.17 0.97
C ASP A 366 1.76 -25.14 -0.19
N ASP A 367 1.75 -24.60 -1.41
CA ASP A 367 2.10 -25.34 -2.62
C ASP A 367 3.62 -25.48 -2.72
#